data_AF-A0AAV8XQ11-F1
#
_entry.id   AF-A0AAV8XQ11-F1
#
_cell.length_a   1.000
_cell.length_b   1.000
_cell.length_c   1.000
_cell.angle_alpha   90.00
_cell.angle_beta   90.00
_cell.angle_gamma   90.00
#
_symmetry.space_group_name_H-M   'P 1'
#
loop_
_entity.id
_entity.type
_entity.pdbx_description
1 polymer ?
#
loop_
_entity_poly.entity_id
_entity_poly.type
_entity_poly.pdbx_seq_one_letter_code
_entity_poly.pdbx_strand_id
1 'polypeptide(L)'
;MRESAGKLVNEHEQLTAGNSNRVALKLPPWIPSDPDMWMTLVDRTFDVAKITYVATALDLSVIMEVRDIVMNPPASEPYKTLTKALVNRLSVYQELKTGRLLKKEEMGDSKPSQFLRRLRALTGAAVSDDLLRTLWSGRLPRSVQAIIVSQKDSKLDDVAELADATP
;
A
#
# COMPACT_ATOMS: atom_id res chain seq x y z
N MET A 1 -69.54 0.16 -3.86
CA MET A 1 -69.07 1.54 -4.09
C MET A 1 -67.80 1.68 -3.25
N ARG A 2 -66.57 1.72 -3.75
CA ARG A 2 -65.96 1.89 -5.07
C ARG A 2 -64.67 1.04 -5.15
N GLU A 3 -64.34 0.71 -6.38
CA GLU A 3 -63.18 0.02 -6.94
C GLU A 3 -61.88 0.83 -6.83
N SER A 4 -60.73 0.14 -6.75
CA SER A 4 -59.43 0.41 -7.43
C SER A 4 -58.31 -0.26 -6.62
N ALA A 5 -57.76 -1.40 -7.04
CA ALA A 5 -56.77 -1.51 -8.12
C ALA A 5 -55.53 -0.65 -7.85
N GLY A 6 -54.56 -1.25 -7.15
CA GLY A 6 -53.23 -0.71 -6.90
C GLY A 6 -52.26 -1.85 -6.58
N LYS A 7 -52.25 -2.86 -7.45
CA LYS A 7 -51.17 -3.85 -7.49
C LYS A 7 -49.93 -3.14 -8.02
N LEU A 8 -48.77 -3.56 -7.52
CA LEU A 8 -47.40 -3.32 -8.03
C LEU A 8 -46.63 -2.17 -7.37
N VAL A 9 -45.37 -2.47 -7.11
CA VAL A 9 -44.25 -1.59 -6.76
C VAL A 9 -44.04 -1.33 -5.27
N ASN A 10 -43.46 -2.31 -4.56
CA ASN A 10 -42.06 -2.16 -4.10
C ASN A 10 -41.51 -3.49 -3.52
N GLU A 11 -41.41 -4.50 -4.37
CA GLU A 11 -40.33 -5.49 -4.27
C GLU A 11 -39.08 -4.87 -4.91
N HIS A 12 -38.47 -3.85 -4.31
CA HIS A 12 -37.14 -3.35 -4.71
C HIS A 12 -36.56 -2.43 -3.63
N GLU A 13 -36.34 -2.97 -2.43
CA GLU A 13 -35.29 -2.45 -1.54
C GLU A 13 -34.66 -3.58 -0.72
N GLN A 14 -34.49 -4.75 -1.35
CA GLN A 14 -33.31 -5.57 -1.12
C GLN A 14 -32.25 -5.04 -2.08
N LEU A 15 -31.12 -4.56 -1.53
CA LEU A 15 -29.89 -4.01 -2.13
C LEU A 15 -29.59 -2.75 -1.31
N THR A 16 -28.84 -2.76 -0.21
CA THR A 16 -27.48 -3.27 -0.05
C THR A 16 -27.20 -3.53 1.44
N ALA A 17 -27.42 -4.76 1.91
CA ALA A 17 -26.73 -5.21 3.10
C ALA A 17 -25.28 -5.56 2.70
N GLY A 18 -24.49 -4.54 2.38
CA GLY A 18 -23.05 -4.71 2.47
C GLY A 18 -22.79 -5.11 3.92
N ASN A 19 -22.23 -6.30 4.15
CA ASN A 19 -21.83 -6.80 5.45
C ASN A 19 -20.86 -5.80 6.10
N SER A 20 -21.41 -4.74 6.69
CA SER A 20 -20.71 -3.89 7.63
C SER A 20 -20.60 -4.73 8.88
N ASN A 21 -19.42 -5.33 9.09
CA ASN A 21 -19.01 -5.85 10.39
C ASN A 21 -19.08 -4.69 11.39
N ARG A 22 -20.26 -4.44 11.96
CA ARG A 22 -20.47 -3.41 12.97
C ARG A 22 -19.92 -3.96 14.27
N VAL A 23 -18.68 -3.59 14.60
CA VAL A 23 -18.14 -3.80 15.94
C VAL A 23 -18.99 -2.95 16.89
N ALA A 24 -19.86 -3.59 17.67
CA ALA A 24 -20.66 -2.90 18.67
C ALA A 24 -19.74 -2.42 19.80
N LEU A 25 -19.42 -1.13 19.81
CA LEU A 25 -18.64 -0.50 20.87
C LEU A 25 -19.49 -0.47 22.16
N LYS A 26 -19.08 -1.20 23.19
CA LYS A 26 -19.70 -1.15 24.52
C LYS A 26 -18.88 -0.26 25.44
N LEU A 27 -19.42 0.89 25.80
CA LEU A 27 -18.78 1.83 26.73
C LEU A 27 -18.85 1.30 28.18
N PRO A 28 -17.84 1.61 29.01
CA PRO A 28 -17.87 1.30 30.44
C PRO A 28 -18.99 2.08 31.16
N PRO A 29 -19.54 1.54 32.27
CA PRO A 29 -20.49 2.27 33.10
C PRO A 29 -19.85 3.53 33.68
N TRP A 30 -20.62 4.61 33.78
CA TRP A 30 -20.16 5.88 34.36
C TRP A 30 -19.66 5.70 35.80
N ILE A 31 -18.56 6.37 36.14
CA ILE A 31 -17.93 6.33 37.47
C ILE A 31 -17.99 7.74 38.07
N PRO A 32 -19.06 8.10 38.82
CA PRO A 32 -19.21 9.46 39.36
C PRO A 32 -18.09 9.88 40.33
N SER A 33 -17.47 8.91 41.01
CA SER A 33 -16.39 9.14 41.97
C SER A 33 -15.05 9.46 41.32
N ASP A 34 -14.87 9.10 40.04
CA ASP A 34 -13.63 9.29 39.30
C ASP A 34 -13.91 9.46 37.78
N PRO A 35 -14.30 10.69 37.36
CA PRO A 35 -14.54 11.02 35.96
C PRO A 35 -13.32 10.78 35.05
N ASP A 36 -12.11 11.06 35.54
CA ASP A 36 -10.87 10.93 34.77
C ASP A 36 -10.57 9.46 34.45
N MET A 37 -10.81 8.55 35.40
CA MET A 37 -10.72 7.11 35.17
C MET A 37 -11.73 6.65 34.14
N TRP A 38 -12.98 7.13 34.19
CA TRP A 38 -13.99 6.77 33.20
C TRP A 38 -13.58 7.22 31.79
N MET A 39 -13.12 8.47 31.64
CA MET A 39 -12.62 9.00 30.37
C MET A 39 -11.47 8.15 29.82
N THR A 40 -10.52 7.76 30.69
CA THR A 40 -9.40 6.88 30.32
C THR A 40 -9.89 5.52 29.81
N LEU A 41 -10.91 4.93 30.44
CA LEU A 41 -11.48 3.65 30.00
C LEU A 41 -12.22 3.78 28.66
N VAL A 42 -12.92 4.90 28.46
CA VAL A 42 -13.59 5.23 27.20
C VAL A 42 -12.56 5.34 26.07
N ASP A 43 -11.50 6.12 26.26
CA ASP A 43 -10.45 6.31 25.26
C ASP A 43 -9.80 4.98 24.86
N ARG A 44 -9.47 4.13 25.84
CA ARG A 44 -8.95 2.78 25.59
C ARG A 44 -9.92 1.92 24.77
N THR A 45 -11.22 2.01 25.07
CA THR A 45 -12.25 1.26 24.34
C THR A 45 -12.31 1.69 22.88
N PHE A 46 -12.25 2.99 22.60
CA PHE A 46 -12.20 3.52 21.24
C PHE A 46 -10.94 3.10 20.51
N ASP A 47 -9.78 3.15 21.16
CA ASP A 47 -8.52 2.78 20.55
C ASP A 47 -8.48 1.30 20.14
N VAL A 48 -8.93 0.39 21.01
CA VAL A 48 -9.05 -1.03 20.67
C VAL A 48 -9.99 -1.23 19.49
N ALA A 49 -11.16 -0.59 19.51
CA ALA A 49 -12.14 -0.73 18.43
C ALA A 49 -11.63 -0.21 17.08
N LYS A 50 -10.92 0.92 17.07
CA LYS A 50 -10.27 1.45 15.85
C LYS A 50 -9.25 0.45 15.29
N ILE A 51 -8.41 -0.12 16.15
CA ILE A 51 -7.41 -1.12 15.73
C ILE A 51 -8.09 -2.36 15.17
N THR A 52 -9.12 -2.88 15.85
CA THR A 52 -9.88 -4.04 15.35
C THR A 52 -10.52 -3.75 14.01
N TYR A 53 -11.16 -2.58 13.85
CA TYR A 53 -11.81 -2.21 12.60
C TYR A 53 -10.82 -2.11 11.44
N VAL A 54 -9.68 -1.43 11.66
CA VAL A 54 -8.59 -1.36 10.68
C VAL A 54 -8.07 -2.75 10.35
N ALA A 55 -7.79 -3.60 11.35
CA ALA A 55 -7.33 -4.95 11.12
C ALA A 55 -8.32 -5.78 10.29
N THR A 56 -9.63 -5.63 10.50
CA THR A 56 -10.64 -6.34 9.70
C THR A 56 -10.79 -5.83 8.27
N ALA A 57 -10.36 -4.59 8.00
CA ALA A 57 -10.45 -3.98 6.67
C ALA A 57 -9.20 -4.21 5.80
N LEU A 58 -8.10 -4.67 6.39
CA LEU A 58 -6.83 -4.88 5.71
C LEU A 58 -6.68 -6.33 5.22
N ASP A 59 -5.93 -6.51 4.13
CA ASP A 59 -5.53 -7.84 3.66
C ASP A 59 -4.60 -8.52 4.67
N LEU A 60 -4.65 -9.85 4.73
CA LEU A 60 -3.84 -10.64 5.67
C LEU A 60 -2.34 -10.35 5.54
N SER A 61 -1.84 -10.13 4.31
CA SER A 61 -0.44 -9.78 4.07
C SER A 61 -0.05 -8.45 4.74
N VAL A 62 -0.94 -7.46 4.73
CA VAL A 62 -0.72 -6.14 5.35
C VAL A 62 -0.84 -6.23 6.87
N ILE A 63 -1.81 -6.98 7.39
CA ILE A 63 -1.95 -7.22 8.83
C ILE A 63 -0.69 -7.86 9.41
N MET A 64 -0.10 -8.81 8.68
CA MET A 64 1.12 -9.50 9.12
C MET A 64 2.30 -8.55 9.30
N GLU A 65 2.41 -7.48 8.49
CA GLU A 65 3.46 -6.47 8.63
C GLU A 65 3.34 -5.63 9.90
N VAL A 66 2.14 -5.54 10.50
CA VAL A 66 1.88 -4.78 11.74
C VAL A 66 1.36 -5.66 12.88
N ARG A 67 1.58 -6.98 12.78
CA ARG A 67 1.05 -7.99 13.70
C ARG A 67 1.43 -7.73 15.16
N ASP A 68 2.65 -7.30 15.41
CA ASP A 68 3.15 -6.94 16.74
C ASP A 68 2.30 -5.85 17.41
N ILE A 69 1.90 -4.82 16.66
CA ILE A 69 1.09 -3.70 17.17
C ILE A 69 -0.37 -4.12 17.33
N VAL A 70 -0.88 -4.96 16.44
CA VAL A 70 -2.27 -5.47 16.54
C VAL A 70 -2.42 -6.42 17.73
N MET A 71 -1.44 -7.31 17.96
CA MET A 71 -1.49 -8.29 19.04
C MET A 71 -1.11 -7.68 20.39
N ASN A 72 -0.19 -6.72 20.40
CA ASN A 72 0.28 -6.03 21.61
C ASN A 72 0.27 -4.51 21.38
N PRO A 73 -0.92 -3.86 21.43
CA PRO A 73 -1.01 -2.42 21.24
C PRO A 73 -0.25 -1.69 22.35
N PRO A 74 0.50 -0.62 22.03
CA PRO A 74 1.28 0.13 23.01
C PRO A 74 0.34 0.87 23.98
N ALA A 75 0.85 1.17 25.18
CA ALA A 75 0.05 1.78 26.24
C ALA A 75 -0.40 3.23 25.94
N SER A 76 0.26 3.92 25.01
CA SER A 76 -0.02 5.30 24.63
C SER A 76 -0.18 5.43 23.12
N GLU A 77 -1.23 6.15 22.71
CA GLU A 77 -1.59 6.43 21.31
C GLU A 77 -1.49 5.20 20.36
N PRO A 78 -2.11 4.05 20.70
CA PRO A 78 -1.95 2.81 19.95
C PRO A 78 -2.44 2.90 18.50
N TYR A 79 -3.54 3.60 18.26
CA TYR A 79 -4.05 3.80 16.89
C TYR A 79 -3.11 4.66 16.03
N LYS A 80 -2.53 5.71 16.60
CA LYS A 80 -1.58 6.59 15.92
C LYS A 80 -0.28 5.84 15.62
N THR A 81 0.18 5.02 16.56
CA THR A 81 1.34 4.15 16.39
C THR A 81 1.10 3.14 15.26
N LEU A 82 -0.08 2.50 15.23
CA LEU A 82 -0.48 1.61 14.14
C LEU A 82 -0.47 2.33 12.79
N THR A 83 -1.08 3.52 12.70
CA THR A 83 -1.15 4.29 11.45
C THR A 83 0.24 4.64 10.93
N LYS A 84 1.14 5.11 11.81
CA LYS A 84 2.53 5.41 11.45
C LYS A 84 3.29 4.16 11.01
N ALA A 85 3.09 3.04 11.69
CA ALA A 85 3.72 1.77 11.34
C ALA A 85 3.22 1.23 10.00
N LEU A 86 1.92 1.32 9.71
CA LEU A 86 1.34 0.95 8.42
C LEU A 86 2.00 1.73 7.29
N VAL A 87 2.07 3.06 7.40
CA VAL A 87 2.73 3.91 6.40
C VAL A 87 4.19 3.49 6.24
N ASN A 88 4.96 3.46 7.32
CA ASN A 88 6.39 3.20 7.26
C ASN A 88 6.71 1.78 6.74
N ARG A 89 6.05 0.75 7.28
CA ARG A 89 6.34 -0.64 6.95
C ARG A 89 5.83 -1.00 5.56
N LEU A 90 4.69 -0.45 5.11
CA LEU A 90 4.24 -0.65 3.74
C LEU A 90 5.15 0.06 2.73
N SER A 91 5.63 1.27 3.03
CA SER A 91 6.63 1.93 2.18
C SER A 91 7.90 1.08 2.05
N VAL A 92 8.47 0.64 3.18
CA VAL A 92 9.68 -0.20 3.19
C VAL A 92 9.43 -1.56 2.53
N TYR A 93 8.28 -2.20 2.77
CA TYR A 93 7.92 -3.47 2.15
C TYR A 93 7.84 -3.32 0.63
N GLN A 94 7.23 -2.24 0.13
CA GLN A 94 7.14 -1.97 -1.30
C GLN A 94 8.51 -1.68 -1.91
N GLU A 95 9.36 -0.91 -1.24
CA GLU A 95 10.74 -0.68 -1.68
C GLU A 95 11.54 -1.98 -1.75
N LEU A 96 11.47 -2.82 -0.71
CA LEU A 96 12.16 -4.11 -0.66
C LEU A 96 11.63 -5.09 -1.71
N LYS A 97 10.31 -5.14 -1.91
CA LYS A 97 9.67 -5.97 -2.94
C LYS A 97 10.12 -5.52 -4.32
N THR A 98 10.10 -4.21 -4.58
CA THR A 98 10.55 -3.61 -5.83
C THR A 98 12.04 -3.91 -6.07
N GLY A 99 12.89 -3.69 -5.07
CA GLY A 99 14.32 -4.02 -5.14
C GLY A 99 14.59 -5.52 -5.37
N ARG A 100 13.78 -6.42 -4.78
CA ARG A 100 13.90 -7.87 -5.02
C ARG A 100 13.48 -8.27 -6.43
N LEU A 101 12.38 -7.69 -6.96
CA LEU A 101 11.95 -7.92 -8.34
C LEU A 101 13.01 -7.43 -9.32
N LEU A 102 13.53 -6.22 -9.11
CA LEU A 102 14.61 -5.65 -9.91
C LEU A 102 15.91 -6.43 -9.85
N LYS A 103 16.22 -7.07 -8.72
CA LYS A 103 17.43 -7.92 -8.58
C LYS A 103 17.33 -9.22 -9.37
N LYS A 104 16.14 -9.79 -9.49
CA LYS A 104 15.86 -11.03 -10.22
C LYS A 104 15.74 -10.80 -11.73
N GLU A 105 15.41 -9.59 -12.15
CA GLU A 105 15.28 -9.28 -13.56
C GLU A 105 16.67 -9.16 -14.20
N GLU A 106 16.90 -10.01 -15.19
CA GLU A 106 18.11 -10.00 -16.00
C GLU A 106 17.82 -9.45 -17.40
N MET A 107 18.83 -8.82 -18.00
CA MET A 107 18.72 -8.31 -19.36
C MET A 107 18.61 -9.46 -20.37
N GLY A 108 19.35 -10.55 -20.16
CA GLY A 108 19.45 -11.66 -21.11
C GLY A 108 19.87 -11.18 -22.50
N ASP A 109 19.24 -11.72 -23.54
CA ASP A 109 19.43 -11.30 -24.95
C ASP A 109 18.55 -10.12 -25.36
N SER A 110 17.94 -9.43 -24.40
CA SER A 110 17.02 -8.32 -24.69
C SER A 110 17.79 -7.04 -25.00
N LYS A 111 17.27 -6.23 -25.92
CA LYS A 111 17.83 -4.91 -26.18
C LYS A 111 17.76 -4.00 -24.94
N PRO A 112 18.74 -3.10 -24.73
CA PRO A 112 18.73 -2.14 -23.63
C PRO A 112 17.40 -1.38 -23.43
N SER A 113 16.75 -0.92 -24.51
CA SER A 113 15.46 -0.22 -24.45
C SER A 113 14.31 -1.11 -23.99
N GLN A 114 14.29 -2.37 -24.43
CA GLN A 114 13.28 -3.35 -24.02
C GLN A 114 13.44 -3.70 -22.54
N PHE A 115 14.69 -3.87 -22.10
CA PHE A 115 14.99 -4.11 -20.70
C PHE A 115 14.55 -2.93 -19.83
N LEU A 116 14.83 -1.69 -20.23
CA LEU A 116 14.36 -0.50 -19.52
C LEU A 116 12.83 -0.46 -19.39
N ARG A 117 12.10 -0.74 -20.47
CA ARG A 117 10.63 -0.79 -20.44
C ARG A 117 10.11 -1.86 -19.49
N ARG A 118 10.74 -3.04 -19.44
CA ARG A 118 10.39 -4.09 -18.47
C ARG A 118 10.63 -3.64 -17.04
N LEU A 119 11.79 -3.03 -16.75
CA LEU A 119 12.07 -2.49 -15.41
C LEU A 119 11.02 -1.45 -15.01
N ARG A 120 10.68 -0.50 -15.90
CA ARG A 120 9.66 0.52 -15.63
C ARG A 120 8.26 -0.08 -15.41
N ALA A 121 7.91 -1.14 -16.15
CA ALA A 121 6.66 -1.87 -15.95
C ALA A 121 6.60 -2.60 -14.60
N LEU A 122 7.73 -3.10 -14.10
CA LEU A 122 7.84 -3.77 -12.80
C LEU A 122 7.82 -2.80 -11.62
N THR A 123 8.38 -1.59 -11.80
CA THR A 123 8.50 -0.60 -10.73
C THR A 123 7.32 0.37 -10.67
N GLY A 124 6.65 0.61 -11.79
CA GLY A 124 5.64 1.67 -11.90
C GLY A 124 6.19 3.02 -11.42
N ALA A 125 5.35 3.79 -10.72
CA ALA A 125 5.71 5.09 -10.13
C ALA A 125 6.48 5.00 -8.80
N ALA A 126 6.82 3.81 -8.32
CA ALA A 126 7.47 3.63 -7.02
C ALA A 126 8.98 3.97 -7.04
N VAL A 127 9.59 4.08 -8.22
CA VAL A 127 11.03 4.29 -8.40
C VAL A 127 11.28 5.52 -9.25
N SER A 128 12.22 6.37 -8.83
CA SER A 128 12.63 7.55 -9.60
C SER A 128 13.44 7.16 -10.84
N ASP A 129 13.36 7.99 -11.88
CA ASP A 129 14.13 7.79 -13.12
C ASP A 129 15.65 7.74 -12.88
N ASP A 130 16.18 8.44 -11.86
CA ASP A 130 17.60 8.40 -11.50
C ASP A 130 18.04 7.04 -10.94
N LEU A 131 17.20 6.46 -10.06
CA LEU A 131 17.45 5.14 -9.50
C LEU A 131 17.32 4.09 -10.61
N LEU A 132 16.29 4.21 -11.46
CA LEU A 132 16.07 3.35 -12.60
C LEU A 132 17.25 3.39 -13.59
N ARG A 133 17.78 4.58 -13.88
CA ARG A 133 18.99 4.78 -14.70
C ARG A 133 20.20 4.08 -14.11
N THR A 134 20.41 4.21 -12.80
CA THR A 134 21.54 3.57 -12.09
C THR A 134 21.44 2.04 -12.17
N LEU A 135 20.26 1.49 -11.91
CA LEU A 135 20.03 0.04 -11.99
C LEU A 135 20.14 -0.50 -13.41
N TRP A 136 19.53 0.19 -14.38
CA TRP A 136 19.57 -0.19 -15.79
C TRP A 136 21.01 -0.18 -16.31
N SER A 137 21.73 0.93 -16.16
CA SER A 137 23.12 1.07 -16.62
C SER A 137 24.07 0.07 -15.97
N GLY A 138 23.94 -0.19 -14.67
CA GLY A 138 24.78 -1.16 -13.95
C GLY A 138 24.65 -2.61 -14.43
N ARG A 139 23.61 -2.93 -15.21
CA ARG A 139 23.33 -4.27 -15.76
C ARG A 139 23.68 -4.41 -17.25
N LEU A 140 24.09 -3.34 -17.91
CA LEU A 140 24.49 -3.37 -19.32
C LEU A 140 25.96 -3.79 -19.49
N PRO A 141 26.37 -4.28 -20.67
CA PRO A 141 27.78 -4.52 -20.97
C PRO A 141 28.63 -3.24 -20.81
N ARG A 142 29.91 -3.41 -20.41
CA ARG A 142 30.83 -2.28 -20.17
C ARG A 142 30.98 -1.33 -21.36
N SER A 143 30.88 -1.85 -22.59
CA SER A 143 30.91 -1.06 -23.83
C SER A 143 29.77 -0.04 -23.89
N VAL A 144 28.57 -0.45 -23.51
CA VAL A 144 27.36 0.37 -23.49
C VAL A 144 27.37 1.34 -22.29
N GLN A 145 27.86 0.90 -21.14
CA GLN A 145 27.98 1.76 -19.94
C GLN A 145 28.81 3.02 -20.20
N ALA A 146 29.91 2.90 -20.96
CA ALA A 146 30.78 4.04 -21.28
C ALA A 146 30.05 5.16 -22.05
N ILE A 147 29.12 4.78 -22.93
CA ILE A 147 28.29 5.72 -23.72
C ILE A 147 27.22 6.38 -22.84
N ILE A 148 26.69 5.65 -21.86
CA ILE A 148 25.67 6.18 -20.94
C ILE A 148 26.27 7.21 -19.98
N VAL A 149 27.52 6.99 -19.53
CA VAL A 149 28.22 7.91 -18.63
C VAL A 149 28.46 9.28 -19.27
N SER A 150 28.56 9.37 -20.60
CA SER A 150 28.69 10.65 -21.31
C SER A 150 27.35 11.35 -21.56
N GLN A 151 26.22 10.69 -21.30
CA GLN A 151 24.86 11.17 -21.56
C GLN A 151 24.02 11.36 -20.26
N LYS A 152 24.64 11.91 -19.22
CA LYS A 152 24.00 12.06 -17.89
C LYS A 152 22.77 12.99 -17.90
N ASP A 153 22.77 14.02 -18.74
CA ASP A 153 21.71 15.03 -18.80
C ASP A 153 20.60 14.70 -19.81
N SER A 154 20.77 13.65 -20.62
CA SER A 154 19.78 13.21 -21.60
C SER A 154 18.61 12.48 -20.94
N LYS A 155 17.46 12.37 -21.62
CA LYS A 155 16.35 11.54 -21.13
C LYS A 155 16.74 10.06 -21.20
N LEU A 156 16.28 9.28 -20.21
CA LEU A 156 16.64 7.88 -20.10
C LEU A 156 16.18 7.05 -21.30
N ASP A 157 15.01 7.38 -21.86
CA ASP A 157 14.47 6.69 -23.05
C ASP A 157 15.36 6.94 -24.29
N ASP A 158 15.81 8.17 -24.52
CA ASP A 158 16.71 8.52 -25.64
C ASP A 158 18.06 7.79 -25.52
N VAL A 159 18.59 7.69 -24.30
CA VAL A 159 19.83 6.96 -24.02
C VAL A 159 19.67 5.46 -24.24
N ALA A 160 18.48 4.92 -23.96
CA ALA A 160 18.20 3.51 -24.18
C ALA A 160 18.07 3.17 -25.66
N GLU A 161 17.50 4.07 -26.47
CA GLU A 161 17.48 3.92 -27.93
C GLU A 161 18.89 4.01 -28.55
N LEU A 162 19.75 4.90 -28.04
CA LEU A 162 21.15 4.96 -28.45
C LEU A 162 21.90 3.68 -28.09
N ALA A 163 21.65 3.15 -26.89
CA ALA A 163 22.25 1.91 -26.43
C ALA A 163 21.90 0.71 -27.33
N ASP A 164 20.68 0.66 -27.88
CA ASP A 164 20.24 -0.38 -28.83
C ASP A 164 21.00 -0.35 -30.17
N ALA A 165 21.55 0.80 -30.56
CA ALA A 165 22.31 0.97 -31.79
C ALA A 165 23.79 0.57 -31.65
N THR A 166 24.21 0.20 -30.44
CA THR A 166 25.59 -0.26 -30.17
C THR A 166 25.69 -1.77 -30.43
N PRO A 167 26.66 -2.24 -31.23
CA PRO A 167 26.85 -3.66 -31.53
C PRO A 167 27.37 -4.49 -30.36
#